data_AF-A0A2E3QBH6-F1
#
_entry.id   AF-A0A2E3QBH6-F1
#
_cell.length_a   1.000
_cell.length_b   1.000
_cell.length_c   1.000
_cell.angle_alpha   90.00
_cell.angle_beta   90.00
_cell.angle_gamma   90.00
#
_symmetry.space_group_name_H-M   'P 1'
#
loop_
_entity.id
_entity.type
_entity.pdbx_description
1 polymer ?
#
loop_
_entity_poly.entity_id
_entity_poly.type
_entity_poly.pdbx_seq_one_letter_code
_entity_poly.pdbx_strand_id
1 'polypeptide(L)'
;MDVQGSNQDVTLKIEDISRAMVSNIPDVLLDLLEVAAYIYCADRRCSRGGDTLDDYGHDWRRDLRFTIPLREPDRWESPAVKEALRDALGFLSDDAYSFSFVRAENPVAPKELYFTGLTEGTFEPDEVALFSGGVDSFAGAVHDLVANDMNLALIGHFSATKVVNVQKELISGLQQNGLDGRFFYTSVEVKNKGVRSVDESQRTRSFLFACLGLVVARLFGKDRLTFYENGVVSLNLPIAKDIMGARATRTTHPQVLDGFTTFFSELLDHEIGIRTPLQWMTKREVVETLSGSGFEGMLGDTVSCTRTFVRTVDHPHCGVCSQCIDRRFAVLAAGMEESDPEQGYTVDLLTGDRSAKEQDVRMAVDYVKCFQKLTACPKNRFLVEYPEITSALRYFSGLSTAEACDRIYDLLQRHARDVLDVLDAATTRHKGELVRGELPAGSLLSMCFSRSKIEVSPPSGYDSQVKDFMDRLQRPVCEFAVDETAKRVLFKGDFSLEGTNYDLVAALLDNHRTGKRNGSDIAYIPAPNLAQVLGIADASLRQQVGRLRKLVTERLGVDLGVPLGTDDFIENKERAGYRLSPALREVSPGDL
;
A
#
# COMPACT_ATOMS: atom_id res chain seq x y z
N MET A 1 -0.51 -8.83 -24.35
CA MET A 1 -0.10 -9.89 -23.41
C MET A 1 -0.80 -11.14 -23.84
N ASP A 2 -0.11 -12.27 -23.84
CA ASP A 2 -0.66 -13.53 -24.34
C ASP A 2 -0.12 -14.71 -23.52
N VAL A 3 -1.02 -15.58 -23.07
CA VAL A 3 -0.66 -16.85 -22.41
C VAL A 3 -0.36 -17.96 -23.42
N GLN A 4 -0.61 -17.74 -24.71
CA GLN A 4 -0.48 -18.74 -25.78
C GLN A 4 0.12 -18.19 -27.09
N GLY A 5 0.22 -19.08 -28.08
CA GLY A 5 0.67 -18.74 -29.44
C GLY A 5 2.16 -18.39 -29.56
N SER A 6 2.54 -17.93 -30.75
CA SER A 6 3.92 -17.50 -31.05
C SER A 6 4.33 -16.23 -30.31
N ASN A 7 3.36 -15.46 -29.80
CA ASN A 7 3.56 -14.20 -29.11
C ASN A 7 3.46 -14.32 -27.58
N GLN A 8 3.49 -15.55 -27.05
CA GLN A 8 3.36 -15.82 -25.61
C GLN A 8 4.40 -15.02 -24.81
N ASP A 9 3.91 -14.10 -23.99
CA ASP A 9 4.70 -13.25 -23.10
C ASP A 9 4.26 -13.38 -21.62
N VAL A 10 3.26 -14.22 -21.33
CA VAL A 10 2.84 -14.64 -20.00
C VAL A 10 2.98 -16.16 -19.89
N THR A 11 3.65 -16.64 -18.85
CA THR A 11 3.61 -18.04 -18.44
C THR A 11 2.44 -18.23 -17.47
N LEU A 12 1.53 -19.15 -17.80
CA LEU A 12 0.47 -19.66 -16.93
C LEU A 12 0.42 -21.18 -17.12
N LYS A 13 0.91 -21.97 -16.16
CA LYS A 13 0.99 -23.43 -16.28
C LYS A 13 -0.24 -24.14 -15.68
N ILE A 14 -1.37 -24.06 -16.39
CA ILE A 14 -2.64 -24.73 -15.98
C ILE A 14 -2.49 -26.27 -15.90
N GLU A 15 -1.55 -26.83 -16.68
CA GLU A 15 -1.19 -28.26 -16.63
C GLU A 15 -0.75 -28.72 -15.23
N ASP A 16 -0.25 -27.81 -14.38
CA ASP A 16 0.15 -28.13 -13.00
C ASP A 16 -1.08 -28.45 -12.10
N ILE A 17 -2.23 -27.81 -12.37
CA ILE A 17 -3.50 -28.08 -11.66
C ILE A 17 -4.14 -29.36 -12.21
N SER A 18 -4.33 -29.41 -13.53
CA SER A 18 -5.04 -30.54 -14.18
C SER A 18 -4.32 -31.88 -14.01
N ARG A 19 -2.98 -31.91 -14.07
CA ARG A 19 -2.19 -33.13 -13.77
C ARG A 19 -2.41 -33.61 -12.35
N ALA A 20 -2.58 -32.69 -11.42
CA ALA A 20 -2.74 -33.01 -10.01
C ALA A 20 -4.18 -33.47 -9.70
N MET A 21 -5.19 -33.00 -10.45
CA MET A 21 -6.62 -33.25 -10.15
C MET A 21 -7.33 -34.22 -11.12
N VAL A 22 -6.70 -34.62 -12.24
CA VAL A 22 -7.25 -35.56 -13.26
C VAL A 22 -8.69 -35.19 -13.70
N SER A 23 -8.98 -33.88 -13.78
CA SER A 23 -10.31 -33.34 -14.07
C SER A 23 -10.27 -32.31 -15.19
N ASN A 24 -11.35 -32.22 -15.98
CA ASN A 24 -11.53 -31.11 -16.90
C ASN A 24 -11.93 -29.84 -16.13
N ILE A 25 -11.30 -28.71 -16.44
CA ILE A 25 -11.56 -27.44 -15.75
C ILE A 25 -12.68 -26.70 -16.51
N PRO A 26 -13.78 -26.29 -15.85
CA PRO A 26 -14.83 -25.48 -16.47
C PRO A 26 -14.32 -24.21 -17.14
N ASP A 27 -14.96 -23.81 -18.25
CA ASP A 27 -14.55 -22.66 -19.07
C ASP A 27 -14.47 -21.35 -18.27
N VAL A 28 -15.48 -21.03 -17.46
CA VAL A 28 -15.45 -19.87 -16.55
C VAL A 28 -14.24 -19.87 -15.60
N LEU A 29 -13.79 -21.03 -15.13
CA LEU A 29 -12.64 -21.15 -14.23
C LEU A 29 -11.31 -21.01 -14.99
N LEU A 30 -11.24 -21.48 -16.25
CA LEU A 30 -10.11 -21.21 -17.13
C LEU A 30 -10.00 -19.71 -17.45
N ASP A 31 -11.13 -19.08 -17.78
CA ASP A 31 -11.21 -17.63 -17.99
C ASP A 31 -10.72 -16.87 -16.75
N LEU A 32 -11.10 -17.31 -15.55
CA LEU A 32 -10.65 -16.70 -14.30
C LEU A 32 -9.13 -16.76 -14.12
N LEU A 33 -8.50 -17.90 -14.43
CA LEU A 33 -7.04 -18.04 -14.36
C LEU A 33 -6.32 -17.12 -15.35
N GLU A 34 -6.85 -17.00 -16.57
CA GLU A 34 -6.28 -16.12 -17.60
C GLU A 34 -6.39 -14.66 -17.20
N VAL A 35 -7.58 -14.20 -16.77
CA VAL A 35 -7.80 -12.84 -16.29
C VAL A 35 -6.86 -12.51 -15.13
N ALA A 36 -6.76 -13.39 -14.14
CA ALA A 36 -5.86 -13.22 -13.01
C ALA A 36 -4.38 -13.15 -13.42
N ALA A 37 -3.95 -14.00 -14.34
CA ALA A 37 -2.58 -14.00 -14.86
C ALA A 37 -2.26 -12.71 -15.62
N TYR A 38 -3.18 -12.20 -16.44
CA TYR A 38 -3.01 -10.95 -17.16
C TYR A 38 -2.92 -9.76 -16.21
N ILE A 39 -3.81 -9.67 -15.22
CA ILE A 39 -3.77 -8.60 -14.21
C ILE A 39 -2.45 -8.64 -13.44
N TYR A 40 -2.05 -9.80 -12.92
CA TYR A 40 -0.79 -9.97 -12.19
C TYR A 40 0.43 -9.58 -13.03
N CYS A 41 0.47 -10.04 -14.27
CA CYS A 41 1.60 -9.77 -15.14
C CYS A 41 1.66 -8.30 -15.59
N ALA A 42 0.51 -7.65 -15.80
CA ALA A 42 0.40 -6.23 -16.14
C ALA A 42 0.83 -5.34 -14.98
N ASP A 43 0.37 -5.66 -13.75
CA ASP A 43 0.78 -4.96 -12.52
C ASP A 43 2.31 -4.89 -12.39
N ARG A 44 3.00 -5.96 -12.80
CA ARG A 44 4.47 -6.05 -12.78
C ARG A 44 5.17 -5.41 -13.97
N ARG A 45 4.48 -5.14 -15.09
CA ARG A 45 5.07 -4.50 -16.28
C ARG A 45 4.98 -2.99 -16.23
N CYS A 46 3.97 -2.44 -15.56
CA CYS A 46 3.76 -1.02 -15.45
C CYS A 46 4.52 -0.47 -14.22
N SER A 47 5.36 0.55 -14.40
CA SER A 47 6.06 1.20 -13.27
C SER A 47 5.07 1.93 -12.35
N ARG A 48 5.35 1.96 -11.04
CA ARG A 48 4.67 2.82 -10.05
C ARG A 48 5.49 4.07 -9.69
N GLY A 49 6.44 4.44 -10.54
CA GLY A 49 7.46 5.46 -10.25
C GLY A 49 8.69 4.89 -9.55
N GLY A 50 9.57 5.77 -9.07
CA GLY A 50 10.74 5.41 -8.26
C GLY A 50 10.44 5.37 -6.76
N ASP A 51 11.44 5.02 -5.95
CA ASP A 51 11.35 5.12 -4.48
C ASP A 51 11.16 6.58 -4.00
N THR A 52 11.61 7.54 -4.82
CA THR A 52 11.31 8.96 -4.67
C THR A 52 9.90 9.21 -5.19
N LEU A 53 9.00 9.63 -4.31
CA LEU A 53 7.61 10.00 -4.63
C LEU A 53 7.56 11.33 -5.38
N ASP A 54 8.23 11.39 -6.51
CA ASP A 54 8.24 12.55 -7.36
C ASP A 54 6.79 12.84 -7.79
N ASP A 55 6.46 14.12 -7.92
CA ASP A 55 5.11 14.61 -8.24
C ASP A 55 4.00 14.02 -7.35
N TYR A 56 4.23 14.01 -6.02
CA TYR A 56 3.29 13.50 -5.01
C TYR A 56 2.87 12.03 -5.20
N GLY A 57 3.69 11.24 -5.89
CA GLY A 57 3.38 9.85 -6.21
C GLY A 57 2.31 9.71 -7.28
N HIS A 58 2.20 10.65 -8.22
CA HIS A 58 1.30 10.58 -9.37
C HIS A 58 1.36 9.21 -10.06
N ASP A 59 2.57 8.72 -10.33
CA ASP A 59 2.79 7.44 -11.03
C ASP A 59 2.43 6.21 -10.19
N TRP A 60 2.17 6.37 -8.88
CA TRP A 60 1.75 5.27 -8.02
C TRP A 60 0.37 4.73 -8.42
N ARG A 61 -0.54 5.60 -8.86
CA ARG A 61 -1.93 5.28 -9.22
C ARG A 61 -2.08 5.27 -10.72
N ARG A 62 -2.20 4.08 -11.31
CA ARG A 62 -2.19 3.90 -12.77
C ARG A 62 -3.62 3.70 -13.29
N ASP A 63 -3.87 4.06 -14.55
CA ASP A 63 -5.07 3.66 -15.30
C ASP A 63 -4.73 2.45 -16.16
N LEU A 64 -5.24 1.28 -15.78
CA LEU A 64 -4.99 0.01 -16.46
C LEU A 64 -6.24 -0.43 -17.25
N ARG A 65 -6.07 -0.55 -18.56
CA ARG A 65 -7.15 -0.94 -19.49
C ARG A 65 -6.87 -2.30 -20.09
N PHE A 66 -7.81 -3.22 -19.92
CA PHE A 66 -7.71 -4.60 -20.37
C PHE A 66 -8.77 -4.89 -21.41
N THR A 67 -8.35 -5.44 -22.54
CA THR A 67 -9.23 -6.13 -23.49
C THR A 67 -8.83 -7.59 -23.51
N ILE A 68 -9.68 -8.48 -22.98
CA ILE A 68 -9.33 -9.88 -22.75
C ILE A 68 -10.29 -10.79 -23.52
N PRO A 69 -9.80 -11.64 -24.44
CA PRO A 69 -10.62 -12.64 -25.09
C PRO A 69 -10.89 -13.83 -24.15
N LEU A 70 -12.16 -14.17 -23.94
CA LEU A 70 -12.63 -15.19 -22.99
C LEU A 70 -13.59 -16.19 -23.64
N ARG A 71 -13.79 -17.35 -23.00
CA ARG A 71 -14.72 -18.40 -23.43
C ARG A 71 -16.16 -17.99 -23.16
N GLU A 72 -16.44 -17.41 -21.99
CA GLU A 72 -17.77 -16.98 -21.54
C GLU A 72 -17.91 -15.45 -21.36
N PRO A 73 -17.60 -14.60 -22.36
CA PRO A 73 -17.57 -13.14 -22.20
C PRO A 73 -18.89 -12.54 -21.70
N ASP A 74 -20.05 -13.11 -22.03
CA ASP A 74 -21.36 -12.56 -21.63
C ASP A 74 -21.52 -12.53 -20.10
N ARG A 75 -20.99 -13.55 -19.40
CA ARG A 75 -20.96 -13.63 -17.94
C ARG A 75 -20.03 -12.57 -17.35
N TRP A 76 -18.85 -12.40 -17.95
CA TRP A 76 -17.84 -11.42 -17.53
C TRP A 76 -18.24 -9.97 -17.84
N GLU A 77 -19.05 -9.74 -18.88
CA GLU A 77 -19.57 -8.43 -19.25
C GLU A 77 -20.77 -7.99 -18.41
N SER A 78 -21.28 -8.85 -17.52
CA SER A 78 -22.28 -8.47 -16.52
C SER A 78 -21.80 -7.26 -15.71
N PRO A 79 -22.65 -6.23 -15.50
CA PRO A 79 -22.30 -5.07 -14.68
C PRO A 79 -21.82 -5.46 -13.28
N ALA A 80 -22.50 -6.39 -12.62
CA ALA A 80 -22.16 -6.83 -11.26
C ALA A 80 -20.75 -7.44 -11.18
N VAL A 81 -20.40 -8.31 -12.12
CA VAL A 81 -19.07 -8.94 -12.18
C VAL A 81 -17.98 -7.89 -12.44
N LYS A 82 -18.19 -6.98 -13.40
CA LYS A 82 -17.21 -5.93 -13.72
C LYS A 82 -17.01 -4.94 -12.58
N GLU A 83 -18.09 -4.52 -11.93
CA GLU A 83 -18.04 -3.59 -10.80
C GLU A 83 -17.31 -4.23 -9.61
N ALA A 84 -17.69 -5.45 -9.22
CA ALA A 84 -17.03 -6.17 -8.14
C ALA A 84 -15.53 -6.39 -8.40
N LEU A 85 -15.16 -6.77 -9.64
CA LEU A 85 -13.75 -6.93 -10.01
C LEU A 85 -12.97 -5.61 -9.93
N ARG A 86 -13.54 -4.51 -10.46
CA ARG A 86 -12.90 -3.19 -10.46
C ARG A 86 -12.71 -2.66 -9.05
N ASP A 87 -13.72 -2.79 -8.20
CA ASP A 87 -13.68 -2.30 -6.82
C ASP A 87 -12.69 -3.09 -5.96
N ALA A 88 -12.69 -4.42 -6.08
CA ALA A 88 -11.76 -5.27 -5.36
C ALA A 88 -10.30 -4.98 -5.75
N LEU A 89 -10.01 -4.88 -7.05
CA LEU A 89 -8.67 -4.58 -7.54
C LEU A 89 -8.24 -3.14 -7.24
N GLY A 90 -9.16 -2.18 -7.40
CA GLY A 90 -8.87 -0.77 -7.14
C GLY A 90 -8.51 -0.51 -5.69
N PHE A 91 -9.22 -1.12 -4.74
CA PHE A 91 -8.83 -1.03 -3.34
C PHE A 91 -7.54 -1.82 -3.03
N LEU A 92 -7.33 -2.98 -3.66
CA LEU A 92 -6.11 -3.78 -3.44
C LEU A 92 -4.83 -3.05 -3.88
N SER A 93 -4.86 -2.33 -5.00
CA SER A 93 -3.66 -1.81 -5.67
C SER A 93 -3.55 -0.28 -5.75
N ASP A 94 -4.61 0.46 -5.39
CA ASP A 94 -4.79 1.90 -5.67
C ASP A 94 -4.78 2.27 -7.17
N ASP A 95 -4.85 1.30 -8.10
CA ASP A 95 -4.99 1.57 -9.53
C ASP A 95 -6.46 1.70 -9.95
N ALA A 96 -6.71 2.38 -11.06
CA ALA A 96 -7.98 2.37 -11.75
C ALA A 96 -8.00 1.27 -12.83
N TYR A 97 -9.07 0.50 -12.88
CA TYR A 97 -9.24 -0.61 -13.84
C TYR A 97 -10.42 -0.37 -14.79
N SER A 98 -10.20 -0.66 -16.07
CA SER A 98 -11.24 -0.77 -17.10
C SER A 98 -11.11 -2.09 -17.84
N PHE A 99 -12.21 -2.82 -18.01
CA PHE A 99 -12.24 -4.12 -18.68
C PHE A 99 -13.20 -4.12 -19.87
N SER A 100 -12.77 -4.81 -20.93
CA SER A 100 -13.58 -5.18 -22.10
C SER A 100 -13.34 -6.66 -22.38
N PHE A 101 -14.33 -7.50 -22.15
CA PHE A 101 -14.25 -8.93 -22.37
C PHE A 101 -14.89 -9.28 -23.71
N VAL A 102 -14.12 -9.93 -24.58
CA VAL A 102 -14.55 -10.28 -25.94
C VAL A 102 -14.54 -11.80 -26.11
N ARG A 103 -15.26 -12.34 -27.09
CA ARG A 103 -15.25 -13.78 -27.35
C ARG A 103 -13.88 -14.21 -27.87
N ALA A 104 -13.31 -15.26 -27.28
CA ALA A 104 -12.12 -15.92 -27.79
C ALA A 104 -12.45 -16.74 -29.05
N GLU A 105 -11.70 -16.54 -30.13
CA GLU A 105 -11.85 -17.34 -31.36
C GLU A 105 -11.19 -18.72 -31.24
N ASN A 106 -10.02 -18.77 -30.58
CA ASN A 106 -9.25 -20.00 -30.36
C ASN A 106 -8.75 -20.03 -28.91
N PRO A 107 -9.63 -20.31 -27.93
CA PRO A 107 -9.24 -20.36 -26.52
C PRO A 107 -8.27 -21.51 -26.26
N VAL A 108 -7.37 -21.35 -25.27
CA VAL A 108 -6.47 -22.42 -24.83
C VAL A 108 -7.32 -23.57 -24.26
N ALA A 109 -7.45 -24.68 -24.98
CA ALA A 109 -7.86 -25.91 -24.31
C ALA A 109 -6.64 -26.43 -23.52
N PRO A 110 -6.75 -26.67 -22.19
CA PRO A 110 -5.79 -27.55 -21.54
C PRO A 110 -5.73 -28.82 -22.38
N LYS A 111 -4.54 -29.27 -22.79
CA LYS A 111 -4.44 -30.55 -23.49
C LYS A 111 -5.17 -31.57 -22.63
N GLU A 112 -6.16 -32.26 -23.20
CA GLU A 112 -6.82 -33.39 -22.54
C GLU A 112 -5.73 -34.38 -22.16
N LEU A 113 -5.22 -34.26 -20.93
CA LEU A 113 -4.34 -35.24 -20.36
C LEU A 113 -5.27 -36.35 -19.91
N TYR A 114 -5.65 -37.22 -20.85
CA TYR A 114 -6.21 -38.53 -20.54
C TYR A 114 -5.16 -39.30 -19.76
N PHE A 115 -5.12 -39.10 -18.44
CA PHE A 115 -4.41 -40.00 -17.55
C PHE A 115 -5.30 -41.23 -17.36
N THR A 116 -5.29 -42.12 -18.34
CA THR A 116 -5.81 -43.47 -18.17
C THR A 116 -4.96 -44.18 -17.12
N GLY A 117 -5.45 -44.29 -15.89
CA GLY A 117 -4.84 -45.10 -14.83
C GLY A 117 -4.43 -44.37 -13.55
N LEU A 118 -4.65 -43.05 -13.42
CA LEU A 118 -4.70 -42.41 -12.11
C LEU A 118 -6.15 -42.49 -11.64
N THR A 119 -6.44 -43.42 -10.74
CA THR A 119 -7.74 -43.58 -10.09
C THR A 119 -8.27 -42.23 -9.62
N GLU A 120 -9.56 -41.98 -9.89
CA GLU A 120 -10.37 -40.97 -9.22
C GLU A 120 -9.87 -40.78 -7.78
N GLY A 121 -9.34 -39.58 -7.48
CA GLY A 121 -8.55 -39.33 -6.29
C GLY A 121 -9.33 -39.66 -5.02
N THR A 122 -8.80 -40.55 -4.19
CA THR A 122 -9.36 -40.92 -2.88
C THR A 122 -9.20 -39.83 -1.82
N PHE A 123 -8.55 -38.72 -2.15
CA PHE A 123 -8.30 -37.62 -1.25
C PHE A 123 -9.40 -36.57 -1.35
N GLU A 124 -10.14 -36.37 -0.26
CA GLU A 124 -11.09 -35.27 -0.11
C GLU A 124 -10.58 -34.31 0.98
N PRO A 125 -10.24 -33.05 0.64
CA PRO A 125 -9.86 -32.08 1.64
C PRO A 125 -11.08 -31.60 2.42
N ASP A 126 -10.90 -31.28 3.70
CA ASP A 126 -11.85 -30.50 4.48
C ASP A 126 -11.78 -29.02 4.07
N GLU A 127 -10.57 -28.53 3.80
CA GLU A 127 -10.28 -27.13 3.49
C GLU A 127 -9.28 -26.97 2.35
N VAL A 128 -9.47 -25.89 1.58
CA VAL A 128 -8.58 -25.50 0.50
C VAL A 128 -7.85 -24.22 0.93
N ALA A 129 -6.55 -24.32 1.18
CA ALA A 129 -5.78 -23.24 1.79
C ALA A 129 -4.60 -22.78 0.93
N LEU A 130 -4.39 -21.46 0.91
CA LEU A 130 -3.27 -20.87 0.20
C LEU A 130 -1.97 -21.06 1.00
N PHE A 131 -0.94 -21.58 0.32
CA PHE A 131 0.32 -21.98 0.92
C PHE A 131 1.50 -21.23 0.28
N SER A 132 1.87 -20.10 0.88
CA SER A 132 2.89 -19.20 0.31
C SER A 132 4.34 -19.67 0.56
N GLY A 133 4.55 -20.45 1.62
CA GLY A 133 5.86 -20.80 2.17
C GLY A 133 6.36 -19.84 3.26
N GLY A 134 5.56 -18.85 3.64
CA GLY A 134 5.80 -17.99 4.81
C GLY A 134 5.33 -18.64 6.12
N VAL A 135 5.74 -18.05 7.25
CA VAL A 135 5.47 -18.59 8.59
C VAL A 135 3.98 -18.71 8.87
N ASP A 136 3.18 -17.70 8.55
CA ASP A 136 1.74 -17.73 8.78
C ASP A 136 1.06 -18.87 8.03
N SER A 137 1.38 -19.03 6.74
CA SER A 137 0.82 -20.13 5.93
C SER A 137 1.28 -21.51 6.38
N PHE A 138 2.50 -21.62 6.92
CA PHE A 138 2.99 -22.89 7.44
C PHE A 138 2.37 -23.22 8.80
N ALA A 139 2.40 -22.27 9.75
CA ALA A 139 1.81 -22.42 11.07
C ALA A 139 0.30 -22.68 11.00
N GLY A 140 -0.41 -21.96 10.14
CA GLY A 140 -1.84 -22.20 9.90
C GLY A 140 -2.12 -23.58 9.32
N ALA A 141 -1.32 -24.04 8.34
CA ALA A 141 -1.46 -25.39 7.78
C ALA A 141 -1.17 -26.48 8.83
N VAL A 142 -0.09 -26.34 9.61
CA VAL A 142 0.24 -27.26 10.72
C VAL A 142 -0.88 -27.27 11.76
N HIS A 143 -1.40 -26.11 12.14
CA HIS A 143 -2.49 -26.01 13.10
C HIS A 143 -3.74 -26.74 12.62
N ASP A 144 -4.16 -26.54 11.37
CA ASP A 144 -5.34 -27.22 10.84
C ASP A 144 -5.09 -28.73 10.63
N LEU A 145 -3.90 -29.15 10.18
CA LEU A 145 -3.55 -30.57 10.00
C LEU A 145 -3.42 -31.34 11.32
N VAL A 146 -2.83 -30.72 12.35
CA VAL A 146 -2.43 -31.40 13.60
C VAL A 146 -3.43 -31.13 14.71
N ALA A 147 -3.76 -29.87 14.98
CA ALA A 147 -4.61 -29.51 16.12
C ALA A 147 -6.09 -29.67 15.80
N ASN A 148 -6.51 -29.34 14.58
CA ASN A 148 -7.90 -29.47 14.14
C ASN A 148 -8.19 -30.78 13.38
N ASP A 149 -7.17 -31.62 13.19
CA ASP A 149 -7.26 -32.93 12.51
C ASP A 149 -7.93 -32.87 11.13
N MET A 150 -7.68 -31.81 10.37
CA MET A 150 -8.24 -31.62 9.03
C MET A 150 -7.35 -32.23 7.94
N ASN A 151 -7.93 -32.51 6.78
CA ASN A 151 -7.22 -32.77 5.53
C ASN A 151 -7.20 -31.49 4.68
N LEU A 152 -6.05 -31.12 4.13
CA LEU A 152 -5.89 -29.85 3.41
C LEU A 152 -5.54 -30.03 1.93
N ALA A 153 -6.14 -29.23 1.06
CA ALA A 153 -5.56 -28.93 -0.24
C ALA A 153 -4.74 -27.64 -0.12
N LEU A 154 -3.41 -27.74 -0.28
CA LEU A 154 -2.46 -26.64 -0.18
C LEU A 154 -2.08 -26.14 -1.58
N ILE A 155 -2.31 -24.85 -1.82
CA ILE A 155 -2.14 -24.25 -3.14
C ILE A 155 -1.03 -23.22 -3.07
N GLY A 156 0.02 -23.44 -3.84
CA GLY A 156 1.13 -22.52 -4.01
C GLY A 156 1.02 -21.69 -5.31
N HIS A 157 1.70 -20.55 -5.30
CA HIS A 157 2.04 -19.80 -6.50
C HIS A 157 3.52 -19.44 -6.45
N PHE A 158 4.18 -19.49 -7.61
CA PHE A 158 5.55 -19.02 -7.74
C PHE A 158 5.82 -18.30 -9.07
N SER A 159 6.56 -17.19 -8.98
CA SER A 159 7.14 -16.50 -10.13
C SER A 159 8.66 -16.74 -10.25
N ALA A 160 9.25 -17.44 -9.29
CA ALA A 160 10.69 -17.71 -9.19
C ALA A 160 10.95 -19.07 -8.52
N THR A 161 12.00 -19.77 -8.96
CA THR A 161 12.36 -21.11 -8.45
C THR A 161 12.63 -21.13 -6.95
N LYS A 162 13.24 -20.05 -6.42
CA LYS A 162 13.49 -19.89 -4.97
C LYS A 162 12.21 -19.94 -4.11
N VAL A 163 11.05 -19.62 -4.66
CA VAL A 163 9.77 -19.66 -3.94
C VAL A 163 9.22 -21.07 -3.89
N VAL A 164 9.15 -21.77 -5.03
CA VAL A 164 8.65 -23.15 -5.07
C VAL A 164 9.56 -24.13 -4.35
N ASN A 165 10.88 -23.87 -4.29
CA ASN A 165 11.79 -24.71 -3.54
C ASN A 165 11.48 -24.69 -2.03
N VAL A 166 11.22 -23.51 -1.45
CA VAL A 166 10.78 -23.38 -0.05
C VAL A 166 9.48 -24.13 0.18
N GLN A 167 8.48 -23.94 -0.70
CA GLN A 167 7.21 -24.66 -0.56
C GLN A 167 7.40 -26.17 -0.61
N LYS A 168 8.22 -26.69 -1.54
CA LYS A 168 8.50 -28.13 -1.66
C LYS A 168 9.26 -28.69 -0.45
N GLU A 169 10.18 -27.93 0.11
CA GLU A 169 10.92 -28.31 1.31
C GLU A 169 9.97 -28.44 2.51
N LEU A 170 9.10 -27.46 2.73
CA LEU A 170 8.07 -27.53 3.77
C LEU A 170 7.11 -28.69 3.54
N ILE A 171 6.65 -28.91 2.32
CA ILE A 171 5.79 -30.05 1.98
C ILE A 171 6.49 -31.39 2.26
N SER A 172 7.75 -31.53 1.86
CA SER A 172 8.55 -32.72 2.15
C SER A 172 8.72 -32.94 3.65
N GLY A 173 8.94 -31.87 4.42
CA GLY A 173 9.04 -31.94 5.88
C GLY A 173 7.72 -32.35 6.53
N LEU A 174 6.57 -31.85 6.05
CA LEU A 174 5.25 -32.31 6.52
C LEU A 174 5.06 -33.82 6.29
N GLN A 175 5.43 -34.33 5.10
CA GLN A 175 5.36 -35.77 4.79
C GLN A 175 6.27 -36.62 5.68
N GLN A 176 7.53 -36.20 5.83
CA GLN A 176 8.52 -36.93 6.62
C GLN A 176 8.17 -37.01 8.11
N ASN A 177 7.42 -36.03 8.61
CA ASN A 177 6.96 -35.97 10.00
C ASN A 177 5.54 -36.53 10.18
N GLY A 178 5.10 -37.43 9.29
CA GLY A 178 3.89 -38.25 9.52
C GLY A 178 2.57 -37.66 9.03
N LEU A 179 2.60 -36.58 8.25
CA LEU A 179 1.40 -36.02 7.61
C LEU A 179 1.24 -36.46 6.15
N ASP A 180 1.96 -37.50 5.71
CA ASP A 180 1.76 -38.06 4.37
C ASP A 180 0.32 -38.57 4.18
N GLY A 181 -0.27 -38.27 3.02
CA GLY A 181 -1.67 -38.57 2.72
C GLY A 181 -2.71 -37.67 3.41
N ARG A 182 -2.32 -36.78 4.34
CA ARG A 182 -3.22 -35.82 5.01
C ARG A 182 -3.44 -34.54 4.21
N PHE A 183 -2.68 -34.34 3.15
CA PHE A 183 -2.83 -33.17 2.31
C PHE A 183 -2.55 -33.46 0.84
N PHE A 184 -3.17 -32.65 -0.01
CA PHE A 184 -2.85 -32.51 -1.42
C PHE A 184 -2.08 -31.21 -1.61
N TYR A 185 -1.05 -31.20 -2.45
CA TYR A 185 -0.30 -29.99 -2.76
C TYR A 185 -0.12 -29.79 -4.26
N THR A 186 -0.44 -28.59 -4.74
CA THR A 186 -0.09 -28.13 -6.08
C THR A 186 0.42 -26.69 -6.02
N SER A 187 1.33 -26.33 -6.92
CA SER A 187 1.84 -24.96 -7.01
C SER A 187 2.01 -24.57 -8.46
N VAL A 188 1.49 -23.39 -8.82
CA VAL A 188 1.33 -22.98 -10.21
C VAL A 188 2.32 -21.88 -10.56
N GLU A 189 3.03 -22.06 -11.68
CA GLU A 189 3.92 -21.04 -12.22
C GLU A 189 3.13 -19.97 -12.97
N VAL A 190 3.19 -18.72 -12.47
CA VAL A 190 2.66 -17.56 -13.18
C VAL A 190 3.69 -16.44 -13.19
N LYS A 191 4.11 -16.00 -14.37
CA LYS A 191 5.10 -14.92 -14.51
C LYS A 191 5.12 -14.30 -15.91
N ASN A 192 5.73 -13.13 -16.01
CA ASN A 192 6.15 -12.57 -17.30
C ASN A 192 7.23 -13.43 -17.95
N LYS A 193 7.07 -13.69 -19.26
CA LYS A 193 8.01 -14.43 -20.11
C LYS A 193 8.64 -13.47 -21.11
N GLY A 194 9.98 -13.46 -21.19
CA GLY A 194 10.71 -12.60 -22.12
C GLY A 194 10.66 -11.10 -21.82
N VAL A 195 9.93 -10.67 -20.78
CA VAL A 195 9.78 -9.27 -20.37
C VAL A 195 10.23 -9.10 -18.93
N ARG A 196 11.11 -8.13 -18.67
CA ARG A 196 11.55 -7.79 -17.31
C ARG A 196 10.40 -7.14 -16.54
N SER A 197 10.19 -7.56 -15.29
CA SER A 197 9.28 -6.85 -14.38
C SER A 197 9.90 -5.53 -13.99
N VAL A 198 9.15 -4.45 -14.14
CA VAL A 198 9.55 -3.08 -13.76
C VAL A 198 9.05 -2.76 -12.35
N ASP A 199 7.89 -3.30 -11.98
CA ASP A 199 7.35 -3.19 -10.62
C ASP A 199 7.59 -4.49 -9.83
N GLU A 200 8.14 -4.32 -8.63
CA GLU A 200 8.42 -5.41 -7.68
C GLU A 200 7.43 -5.47 -6.51
N SER A 201 6.45 -4.57 -6.47
CA SER A 201 5.49 -4.40 -5.38
C SER A 201 4.44 -5.52 -5.33
N GLN A 202 4.12 -6.12 -6.49
CA GLN A 202 3.23 -7.28 -6.65
C GLN A 202 1.86 -7.13 -5.95
N ARG A 203 1.22 -5.95 -6.05
CA ARG A 203 -0.03 -5.64 -5.33
C ARG A 203 -1.17 -6.57 -5.66
N THR A 204 -1.25 -7.00 -6.92
CA THR A 204 -2.31 -7.90 -7.39
C THR A 204 -2.00 -9.38 -7.19
N ARG A 205 -0.87 -9.74 -6.56
CA ARG A 205 -0.50 -11.15 -6.34
C ARG A 205 -1.53 -11.91 -5.52
N SER A 206 -2.14 -11.28 -4.50
CA SER A 206 -3.15 -11.94 -3.66
C SER A 206 -4.42 -12.27 -4.44
N PHE A 207 -4.80 -11.44 -5.41
CA PHE A 207 -5.93 -11.73 -6.31
C PHE A 207 -5.65 -12.97 -7.16
N LEU A 208 -4.48 -13.05 -7.79
CA LEU A 208 -4.06 -14.25 -8.51
C LEU A 208 -4.08 -15.47 -7.61
N PHE A 209 -3.58 -15.33 -6.39
CA PHE A 209 -3.49 -16.45 -5.46
C PHE A 209 -4.87 -16.93 -5.01
N ALA A 210 -5.80 -16.00 -4.75
CA ALA A 210 -7.20 -16.30 -4.45
C ALA A 210 -7.89 -17.01 -5.63
N CYS A 211 -7.65 -16.58 -6.87
CA CYS A 211 -8.21 -17.22 -8.06
C CYS A 211 -7.72 -18.67 -8.21
N LEU A 212 -6.42 -18.92 -7.98
CA LEU A 212 -5.86 -20.28 -7.98
C LEU A 212 -6.51 -21.16 -6.90
N GLY A 213 -6.64 -20.63 -5.68
CA GLY A 213 -7.30 -21.32 -4.58
C GLY A 213 -8.77 -21.63 -4.89
N LEU A 214 -9.51 -20.68 -5.45
CA LEU A 214 -10.91 -20.88 -5.83
C LEU A 214 -11.07 -21.95 -6.90
N VAL A 215 -10.23 -21.94 -7.94
CA VAL A 215 -10.30 -22.97 -8.99
C VAL A 215 -10.09 -24.36 -8.38
N VAL A 216 -9.06 -24.53 -7.53
CA VAL A 216 -8.82 -25.80 -6.85
C VAL A 216 -9.96 -26.16 -5.91
N ALA A 217 -10.51 -25.20 -5.15
CA ALA A 217 -11.67 -25.42 -4.28
C ALA A 217 -12.86 -25.96 -5.08
N ARG A 218 -13.21 -25.31 -6.19
CA ARG A 218 -14.33 -25.71 -7.05
C ARG A 218 -14.12 -27.07 -7.70
N LEU A 219 -12.88 -27.43 -8.05
CA LEU A 219 -12.56 -28.77 -8.58
C LEU A 219 -12.67 -29.86 -7.51
N PHE A 220 -12.49 -29.53 -6.22
CA PHE A 220 -12.79 -30.41 -5.08
C PHE A 220 -14.26 -30.29 -4.59
N GLY A 221 -15.11 -29.56 -5.31
CA GLY A 221 -16.51 -29.35 -4.91
C GLY A 221 -16.70 -28.51 -3.64
N LYS A 222 -15.73 -27.64 -3.32
CA LYS A 222 -15.75 -26.74 -2.16
C LYS A 222 -16.05 -25.30 -2.60
N ASP A 223 -16.73 -24.58 -1.72
CA ASP A 223 -17.18 -23.19 -1.93
C ASP A 223 -16.44 -22.18 -1.08
N ARG A 224 -15.37 -22.63 -0.42
CA ARG A 224 -14.57 -21.81 0.47
C ARG A 224 -13.09 -22.04 0.24
N LEU A 225 -12.31 -20.98 0.41
CA LEU A 225 -10.85 -21.06 0.52
C LEU A 225 -10.36 -20.37 1.80
N THR A 226 -9.16 -20.76 2.25
CA THR A 226 -8.56 -20.28 3.49
C THR A 226 -7.29 -19.48 3.23
N PHE A 227 -7.20 -18.29 3.84
CA PHE A 227 -5.99 -17.47 3.93
C PHE A 227 -5.44 -17.53 5.35
N TYR A 228 -4.19 -17.96 5.48
CA TYR A 228 -3.43 -17.90 6.71
C TYR A 228 -2.54 -16.65 6.72
N GLU A 229 -3.05 -15.55 7.28
CA GLU A 229 -2.29 -14.35 7.60
C GLU A 229 -2.79 -13.80 8.94
N ASN A 230 -1.86 -13.40 9.79
CA ASN A 230 -2.14 -12.77 11.08
C ASN A 230 -2.93 -11.45 10.92
N GLY A 231 -3.60 -11.05 12.00
CA GLY A 231 -4.45 -9.86 11.98
C GLY A 231 -3.70 -8.55 11.81
N VAL A 232 -2.48 -8.45 12.36
CA VAL A 232 -1.72 -7.18 12.41
C VAL A 232 -1.33 -6.74 11.01
N VAL A 233 -0.78 -7.66 10.21
CA VAL A 233 -0.39 -7.39 8.81
C VAL A 233 -1.61 -7.17 7.92
N SER A 234 -2.72 -7.88 8.20
CA SER A 234 -3.97 -7.77 7.43
C SER A 234 -4.59 -6.37 7.49
N LEU A 235 -4.36 -5.60 8.56
CA LEU A 235 -4.98 -4.29 8.76
C LEU A 235 -4.34 -3.12 8.01
N ASN A 236 -3.26 -3.36 7.24
CA ASN A 236 -2.60 -2.32 6.43
C ASN A 236 -2.19 -1.07 7.26
N LEU A 237 -1.70 -1.27 8.49
CA LEU A 237 -1.31 -0.17 9.38
C LEU A 237 -0.19 0.68 8.75
N PRO A 238 -0.28 2.03 8.81
CA PRO A 238 0.77 2.91 8.28
C PRO A 238 1.98 2.91 9.22
N ILE A 239 2.88 1.93 9.05
CA ILE A 239 4.10 1.77 9.86
C ILE A 239 4.98 3.03 9.78
N ALA A 240 5.07 3.65 8.60
CA ALA A 240 5.74 4.91 8.37
C ALA A 240 4.80 5.91 7.71
N LYS A 241 5.01 7.22 7.92
CA LYS A 241 4.11 8.28 7.43
C LYS A 241 4.03 8.36 5.90
N ASP A 242 5.08 7.93 5.23
CA ASP A 242 5.13 7.81 3.77
C ASP A 242 4.55 6.47 3.29
N ILE A 243 4.30 5.48 4.15
CA ILE A 243 3.72 4.19 3.73
C ILE A 243 2.21 4.23 3.95
N MET A 244 1.51 4.81 2.98
CA MET A 244 0.05 4.97 2.98
C MET A 244 -0.60 4.18 1.85
N GLY A 245 -1.82 3.71 2.11
CA GLY A 245 -2.62 2.96 1.15
C GLY A 245 -1.93 1.68 0.64
N ALA A 246 -2.02 1.41 -0.66
CA ALA A 246 -1.38 0.24 -1.27
C ALA A 246 0.16 0.32 -1.23
N ARG A 247 0.79 1.38 -0.70
CA ARG A 247 2.24 1.38 -0.44
C ARG A 247 2.64 0.43 0.68
N ALA A 248 1.74 0.18 1.63
CA ALA A 248 1.74 -1.04 2.43
C ALA A 248 0.84 -2.09 1.75
N THR A 249 1.13 -3.36 1.97
CA THR A 249 0.30 -4.41 1.37
C THR A 249 -1.10 -4.44 1.99
N ARG A 250 -2.12 -4.71 1.15
CA ARG A 250 -3.51 -4.97 1.54
C ARG A 250 -3.93 -6.43 1.24
N THR A 251 -2.97 -7.33 1.05
CA THR A 251 -3.16 -8.72 0.58
C THR A 251 -4.36 -9.44 1.19
N THR A 252 -4.51 -9.36 2.51
CA THR A 252 -5.58 -10.01 3.29
C THR A 252 -6.42 -9.00 4.06
N HIS A 253 -6.46 -7.74 3.61
CA HIS A 253 -7.28 -6.73 4.24
C HIS A 253 -8.75 -7.14 4.20
N PRO A 254 -9.53 -6.98 5.29
CA PRO A 254 -10.94 -7.41 5.33
C PRO A 254 -11.77 -6.93 4.14
N GLN A 255 -11.63 -5.66 3.74
CA GLN A 255 -12.28 -5.11 2.54
C GLN A 255 -11.84 -5.80 1.23
N VAL A 256 -10.58 -6.23 1.11
CA VAL A 256 -10.09 -6.95 -0.08
C VAL A 256 -10.72 -8.34 -0.14
N LEU A 257 -10.74 -9.06 0.98
CA LEU A 257 -11.28 -10.42 1.03
C LEU A 257 -12.81 -10.43 0.83
N ASP A 258 -13.51 -9.43 1.34
CA ASP A 258 -14.93 -9.21 1.06
C ASP A 258 -15.17 -8.89 -0.43
N GLY A 259 -14.32 -8.05 -1.02
CA GLY A 259 -14.34 -7.77 -2.46
C GLY A 259 -14.10 -9.02 -3.31
N PHE A 260 -13.17 -9.89 -2.92
CA PHE A 260 -12.96 -11.18 -3.59
C PHE A 260 -14.16 -12.11 -3.46
N THR A 261 -14.72 -12.23 -2.25
CA THR A 261 -15.92 -13.02 -1.96
C THR A 261 -17.09 -12.57 -2.85
N THR A 262 -17.32 -11.26 -2.92
CA THR A 262 -18.35 -10.65 -3.77
C THR A 262 -18.09 -10.96 -5.25
N PHE A 263 -16.88 -10.64 -5.76
CA PHE A 263 -16.54 -10.89 -7.16
C PHE A 263 -16.69 -12.37 -7.55
N PHE A 264 -16.19 -13.30 -6.74
CA PHE A 264 -16.28 -14.72 -7.02
C PHE A 264 -17.71 -15.23 -7.00
N SER A 265 -18.53 -14.72 -6.08
CA SER A 265 -19.93 -15.13 -5.99
C SER A 265 -20.74 -14.63 -7.18
N GLU A 266 -20.54 -13.39 -7.59
CA GLU A 266 -21.16 -12.82 -8.79
C GLU A 266 -20.71 -13.53 -10.07
N LEU A 267 -19.41 -13.87 -10.18
CA LEU A 267 -18.89 -14.56 -11.36
C LEU A 267 -19.48 -15.98 -11.48
N LEU A 268 -19.55 -16.71 -10.38
CA LEU A 268 -19.97 -18.11 -10.38
C LEU A 268 -21.48 -18.31 -10.20
N ASP A 269 -22.22 -17.26 -9.85
CA ASP A 269 -23.63 -17.34 -9.43
C ASP A 269 -23.83 -18.36 -8.29
N HIS A 270 -22.92 -18.31 -7.31
CA HIS A 270 -22.83 -19.26 -6.20
C HIS A 270 -22.20 -18.60 -4.99
N GLU A 271 -22.62 -18.92 -3.76
CA GLU A 271 -22.03 -18.31 -2.56
C GLU A 271 -20.60 -18.82 -2.34
N ILE A 272 -19.60 -17.95 -2.48
CA ILE A 272 -18.19 -18.26 -2.26
C ILE A 272 -17.69 -17.58 -0.99
N GLY A 273 -17.03 -18.32 -0.11
CA GLY A 273 -16.48 -17.80 1.15
C GLY A 273 -14.95 -17.76 1.20
N ILE A 274 -14.41 -16.85 2.02
CA ILE A 274 -13.00 -16.83 2.40
C ILE A 274 -12.87 -16.92 3.93
N ARG A 275 -12.10 -17.89 4.43
CA ARG A 275 -11.81 -18.07 5.87
C ARG A 275 -10.43 -17.49 6.21
N THR A 276 -10.35 -16.79 7.34
CA THR A 276 -9.12 -16.17 7.87
C THR A 276 -8.93 -16.54 9.34
N PRO A 277 -8.49 -17.77 9.65
CA PRO A 277 -8.49 -18.26 11.03
C PRO A 277 -7.51 -17.52 11.93
N LEU A 278 -6.46 -16.93 11.37
CA LEU A 278 -5.42 -16.19 12.12
C LEU A 278 -5.74 -14.69 12.28
N GLN A 279 -6.92 -14.22 11.84
CA GLN A 279 -7.26 -12.79 11.77
C GLN A 279 -7.23 -12.05 13.12
N TRP A 280 -7.33 -12.77 14.24
CA TRP A 280 -7.31 -12.19 15.59
C TRP A 280 -6.04 -12.53 16.37
N MET A 281 -5.05 -13.10 15.69
CA MET A 281 -3.76 -13.48 16.28
C MET A 281 -2.68 -12.47 15.92
N THR A 282 -1.78 -12.20 16.86
CA THR A 282 -0.50 -11.52 16.56
C THR A 282 0.45 -12.50 15.88
N LYS A 283 1.51 -12.00 15.24
CA LYS A 283 2.50 -12.90 14.63
C LYS A 283 3.24 -13.75 15.68
N ARG A 284 3.45 -13.22 16.89
CA ARG A 284 3.96 -14.00 18.04
C ARG A 284 3.05 -15.21 18.31
N GLU A 285 1.74 -14.97 18.44
CA GLU A 285 0.77 -16.04 18.73
C GLU A 285 0.68 -17.07 17.60
N VAL A 286 0.85 -16.65 16.34
CA VAL A 286 0.95 -17.57 15.20
C VAL A 286 2.23 -18.42 15.27
N VAL A 287 3.36 -17.83 15.66
CA VAL A 287 4.60 -18.59 15.86
C VAL A 287 4.45 -19.57 17.03
N GLU A 288 3.80 -19.15 18.12
CA GLU A 288 3.54 -19.99 19.29
C GLU A 288 2.69 -21.24 18.97
N THR A 289 1.85 -21.23 17.92
CA THR A 289 1.10 -22.44 17.54
C THR A 289 1.99 -23.57 17.04
N LEU A 290 3.22 -23.27 16.62
CA LEU A 290 4.20 -24.30 16.24
C LEU A 290 4.87 -24.93 17.47
N SER A 291 4.87 -24.25 18.62
CA SER A 291 5.52 -24.75 19.82
C SER A 291 4.81 -26.01 20.34
N GLY A 292 5.54 -27.12 20.43
CA GLY A 292 5.00 -28.41 20.85
C GLY A 292 4.11 -29.09 19.80
N SER A 293 4.08 -28.57 18.56
CA SER A 293 3.37 -29.21 17.45
C SER A 293 4.14 -30.39 16.84
N GLY A 294 5.45 -30.51 17.13
CA GLY A 294 6.37 -31.43 16.46
C GLY A 294 6.96 -30.85 15.16
N PHE A 295 6.56 -29.63 14.79
CA PHE A 295 7.01 -28.92 13.58
C PHE A 295 7.80 -27.65 13.89
N GLU A 296 8.11 -27.38 15.17
CA GLU A 296 8.90 -26.21 15.57
C GLU A 296 10.26 -26.14 14.85
N GLY A 297 10.90 -27.28 14.62
CA GLY A 297 12.19 -27.37 13.92
C GLY A 297 12.15 -26.89 12.46
N MET A 298 10.97 -26.80 11.85
CA MET A 298 10.78 -26.32 10.48
C MET A 298 10.52 -24.82 10.38
N LEU A 299 10.45 -24.10 11.51
CA LEU A 299 10.23 -22.66 11.51
C LEU A 299 11.29 -21.93 10.67
N GLY A 300 12.56 -22.31 10.80
CA GLY A 300 13.70 -21.75 10.06
C GLY A 300 13.63 -21.97 8.55
N ASP A 301 12.92 -23.00 8.10
CA ASP A 301 12.75 -23.33 6.68
C ASP A 301 11.70 -22.42 6.00
N THR A 302 10.83 -21.78 6.79
CA THR A 302 9.83 -20.85 6.27
C THR A 302 10.43 -19.49 5.88
N VAL A 303 9.89 -18.86 4.84
CA VAL A 303 10.40 -17.57 4.35
C VAL A 303 9.34 -16.49 4.21
N SER A 304 9.48 -15.43 5.01
CA SER A 304 8.59 -14.25 5.00
C SER A 304 9.14 -13.07 4.18
N CYS A 305 10.43 -13.12 3.79
CA CYS A 305 11.12 -12.03 3.11
C CYS A 305 10.51 -11.71 1.72
N THR A 306 10.18 -10.44 1.50
CA THR A 306 9.61 -9.96 0.22
C THR A 306 10.67 -9.63 -0.83
N ARG A 307 11.92 -9.35 -0.44
CA ARG A 307 13.02 -9.01 -1.36
C ARG A 307 13.62 -10.27 -1.97
N THR A 308 12.92 -10.92 -2.90
CA THR A 308 13.32 -12.24 -3.44
C THR A 308 14.69 -12.29 -4.13
N PHE A 309 15.14 -11.16 -4.69
CA PHE A 309 16.39 -11.09 -5.44
C PHE A 309 17.64 -11.13 -4.55
N VAL A 310 17.58 -10.60 -3.33
CA VAL A 310 18.75 -10.54 -2.42
C VAL A 310 18.94 -11.81 -1.59
N ARG A 311 17.96 -12.72 -1.60
CA ARG A 311 17.98 -13.96 -0.81
C ARG A 311 19.05 -14.93 -1.33
N THR A 312 19.80 -15.55 -0.42
CA THR A 312 20.66 -16.69 -0.71
C THR A 312 20.17 -17.93 0.05
N VAL A 313 20.84 -19.07 -0.13
CA VAL A 313 20.56 -20.28 0.67
C VAL A 313 20.92 -20.02 2.13
N ASP A 314 22.10 -19.43 2.38
CA ASP A 314 22.56 -19.13 3.74
C ASP A 314 21.79 -17.99 4.41
N HIS A 315 21.28 -17.02 3.61
CA HIS A 315 20.52 -15.87 4.10
C HIS A 315 19.16 -15.79 3.40
N PRO A 316 18.19 -16.63 3.80
CA PRO A 316 16.84 -16.61 3.24
C PRO A 316 16.08 -15.32 3.58
N HIS A 317 16.50 -14.57 4.59
CA HIS A 317 15.88 -13.32 5.04
C HIS A 317 16.84 -12.13 4.96
N CYS A 318 16.36 -10.97 4.49
CA CYS A 318 17.21 -9.78 4.38
C CYS A 318 17.40 -9.01 5.70
N GLY A 319 16.57 -9.27 6.72
CA GLY A 319 16.65 -8.58 8.02
C GLY A 319 16.20 -7.11 8.09
N VAL A 320 15.86 -6.51 6.94
CA VAL A 320 15.56 -5.06 6.85
C VAL A 320 14.19 -4.72 6.27
N CYS A 321 13.54 -5.63 5.54
CA CYS A 321 12.17 -5.39 5.08
C CYS A 321 11.17 -5.58 6.22
N SER A 322 10.02 -4.91 6.14
CA SER A 322 8.98 -4.96 7.19
C SER A 322 8.57 -6.38 7.58
N GLN A 323 8.45 -7.29 6.62
CA GLN A 323 8.10 -8.70 6.89
C GLN A 323 9.19 -9.47 7.64
N CYS A 324 10.47 -9.17 7.39
CA CYS A 324 11.57 -9.76 8.16
C CYS A 324 11.63 -9.19 9.58
N ILE A 325 11.41 -7.88 9.73
CA ILE A 325 11.40 -7.20 11.03
C ILE A 325 10.26 -7.76 11.89
N ASP A 326 9.05 -7.81 11.36
CA ASP A 326 7.86 -8.35 12.02
C ASP A 326 8.03 -9.83 12.40
N ARG A 327 8.50 -10.68 11.47
CA ARG A 327 8.86 -12.08 11.76
C ARG A 327 9.85 -12.17 12.93
N ARG A 328 10.94 -11.42 12.87
CA ARG A 328 12.02 -11.57 13.86
C ARG A 328 11.59 -11.09 15.25
N PHE A 329 10.80 -10.02 15.33
CA PHE A 329 10.16 -9.62 16.59
C PHE A 329 9.25 -10.74 17.13
N ALA A 330 8.40 -11.33 16.30
CA ALA A 330 7.50 -12.40 16.71
C ALA A 330 8.24 -13.64 17.22
N VAL A 331 9.30 -14.07 16.54
CA VAL A 331 10.14 -15.22 16.95
C VAL A 331 10.78 -14.98 18.31
N LEU A 332 11.39 -13.80 18.51
CA LEU A 332 12.01 -13.45 19.78
C LEU A 332 10.98 -13.33 20.90
N ALA A 333 9.81 -12.74 20.62
CA ALA A 333 8.74 -12.62 21.59
C ALA A 333 8.13 -13.98 21.98
N ALA A 334 8.16 -14.96 21.08
CA ALA A 334 7.73 -16.33 21.32
C ALA A 334 8.82 -17.21 21.98
N GLY A 335 10.06 -16.71 22.12
CA GLY A 335 11.20 -17.48 22.62
C GLY A 335 11.61 -18.64 21.70
N MET A 336 11.39 -18.51 20.39
CA MET A 336 11.66 -19.56 19.39
C MET A 336 12.93 -19.29 18.56
N GLU A 337 13.88 -18.53 19.10
CA GLU A 337 15.13 -18.17 18.41
C GLU A 337 16.03 -19.35 18.03
N GLU A 338 15.93 -20.48 18.73
CA GLU A 338 16.67 -21.71 18.37
C GLU A 338 16.13 -22.32 17.07
N SER A 339 14.82 -22.19 16.84
CA SER A 339 14.11 -22.72 15.67
C SER A 339 14.16 -21.78 14.45
N ASP A 340 14.56 -20.53 14.64
CA ASP A 340 14.80 -19.54 13.58
C ASP A 340 16.12 -18.82 13.88
N PRO A 341 17.28 -19.40 13.53
CA PRO A 341 18.57 -18.83 13.91
C PRO A 341 18.85 -17.46 13.27
N GLU A 342 19.56 -16.58 13.99
CA GLU A 342 19.93 -15.23 13.50
C GLU A 342 20.78 -15.27 12.22
N GLN A 343 21.53 -16.35 12.00
CA GLN A 343 22.43 -16.51 10.86
C GLN A 343 21.66 -16.59 9.53
N GLY A 344 20.36 -16.92 9.56
CA GLY A 344 19.48 -16.89 8.39
C GLY A 344 19.14 -15.47 7.90
N TYR A 345 19.59 -14.43 8.61
CA TYR A 345 19.33 -13.03 8.31
C TYR A 345 20.60 -12.31 7.86
N THR A 346 20.53 -11.61 6.72
CA THR A 346 21.67 -10.76 6.27
C THR A 346 21.98 -9.63 7.26
N VAL A 347 20.96 -9.11 7.94
CA VAL A 347 21.10 -8.07 8.96
C VAL A 347 20.33 -8.52 10.19
N ASP A 348 21.01 -8.73 11.31
CA ASP A 348 20.36 -9.04 12.57
C ASP A 348 19.39 -7.92 12.99
N LEU A 349 18.23 -8.28 13.54
CA LEU A 349 17.18 -7.34 13.94
C LEU A 349 17.70 -6.29 14.92
N LEU A 350 18.42 -6.73 15.96
CA LEU A 350 18.71 -5.91 17.13
C LEU A 350 20.05 -5.17 17.00
N THR A 351 21.08 -5.89 16.57
CA THR A 351 22.49 -5.48 16.61
C THR A 351 23.08 -5.20 15.22
N GLY A 352 22.45 -5.69 14.15
CA GLY A 352 22.94 -5.53 12.78
C GLY A 352 22.96 -4.08 12.30
N ASP A 353 24.02 -3.66 11.61
CA ASP A 353 24.14 -2.31 11.06
C ASP A 353 23.29 -2.13 9.78
N ARG A 354 22.40 -1.13 9.79
CA ARG A 354 21.52 -0.76 8.67
C ARG A 354 21.95 0.50 7.95
N SER A 355 23.05 1.12 8.37
CA SER A 355 23.50 2.43 7.88
C SER A 355 23.82 2.48 6.37
N ALA A 356 23.95 1.32 5.72
CA ALA A 356 24.18 1.22 4.28
C ALA A 356 23.06 1.86 3.43
N LYS A 357 21.81 1.87 3.92
CA LYS A 357 20.66 2.47 3.21
C LYS A 357 19.74 3.21 4.19
N GLU A 358 19.49 4.49 3.93
CA GLU A 358 18.60 5.30 4.78
C GLU A 358 17.20 4.70 4.93
N GLN A 359 16.66 4.10 3.86
CA GLN A 359 15.35 3.45 3.89
C GLN A 359 15.29 2.27 4.87
N ASP A 360 16.38 1.50 5.00
CA ASP A 360 16.43 0.34 5.89
C ASP A 360 16.48 0.80 7.37
N VAL A 361 17.16 1.91 7.65
CA VAL A 361 17.12 2.60 8.96
C VAL A 361 15.72 3.12 9.26
N ARG A 362 15.13 3.88 8.33
CA ARG A 362 13.80 4.47 8.48
C ARG A 362 12.76 3.39 8.80
N MET A 363 12.73 2.30 8.03
CA MET A 363 11.79 1.20 8.23
C MET A 363 11.87 0.63 9.65
N ALA A 364 13.07 0.32 10.15
CA ALA A 364 13.25 -0.27 11.47
C ALA A 364 12.85 0.70 12.61
N VAL A 365 13.24 1.98 12.48
CA VAL A 365 12.90 3.00 13.47
C VAL A 365 11.41 3.33 13.47
N ASP A 366 10.80 3.48 12.30
CA ASP A 366 9.38 3.79 12.17
C ASP A 366 8.51 2.62 12.65
N TYR A 367 8.93 1.38 12.39
CA TYR A 367 8.31 0.18 12.97
C TYR A 367 8.22 0.25 14.50
N VAL A 368 9.36 0.45 15.18
CA VAL A 368 9.37 0.54 16.64
C VAL A 368 8.58 1.75 17.14
N LYS A 369 8.74 2.92 16.52
CA LYS A 369 8.01 4.13 16.91
C LYS A 369 6.50 3.99 16.74
N CYS A 370 6.04 3.28 15.71
CA CYS A 370 4.62 3.01 15.48
C CYS A 370 4.03 2.25 16.67
N PHE A 371 4.69 1.17 17.11
CA PHE A 371 4.22 0.35 18.23
C PHE A 371 4.44 0.99 19.62
N GLN A 372 5.46 1.84 19.78
CA GLN A 372 5.60 2.69 20.97
C GLN A 372 4.41 3.67 21.11
N LYS A 373 4.03 4.34 20.02
CA LYS A 373 2.86 5.24 20.01
C LYS A 373 1.57 4.48 20.25
N LEU A 374 1.43 3.30 19.66
CA LEU A 374 0.26 2.46 19.80
C LEU A 374 0.06 2.02 21.24
N THR A 375 1.13 1.61 21.93
CA THR A 375 1.10 1.28 23.37
C THR A 375 0.65 2.46 24.22
N ALA A 376 1.06 3.68 23.88
CA ALA A 376 0.66 4.89 24.57
C ALA A 376 -0.72 5.42 24.16
N CYS A 377 -1.35 4.85 23.13
CA CYS A 377 -2.61 5.34 22.56
C CYS A 377 -3.80 4.84 23.38
N PRO A 378 -4.56 5.74 24.05
CA PRO A 378 -5.77 5.33 24.75
C PRO A 378 -6.87 4.97 23.73
N LYS A 379 -7.69 3.97 24.06
CA LYS A 379 -8.73 3.41 23.18
C LYS A 379 -9.66 4.46 22.56
N ASN A 380 -10.04 5.49 23.31
CA ASN A 380 -10.93 6.56 22.82
C ASN A 380 -10.27 7.48 21.77
N ARG A 381 -8.94 7.47 21.64
CA ARG A 381 -8.18 8.20 20.62
C ARG A 381 -7.79 7.31 19.45
N PHE A 382 -7.98 6.00 19.55
CA PHE A 382 -7.45 5.02 18.62
C PHE A 382 -7.79 5.31 17.15
N LEU A 383 -9.08 5.50 16.83
CA LEU A 383 -9.51 5.80 15.45
C LEU A 383 -9.14 7.20 14.98
N VAL A 384 -8.79 8.12 15.90
CA VAL A 384 -8.30 9.46 15.54
C VAL A 384 -6.82 9.40 15.17
N GLU A 385 -6.04 8.60 15.90
CA GLU A 385 -4.61 8.43 15.64
C GLU A 385 -4.33 7.44 14.48
N TYR A 386 -5.23 6.48 14.24
CA TYR A 386 -5.13 5.45 13.21
C TYR A 386 -6.42 5.35 12.37
N PRO A 387 -6.78 6.40 11.61
CA PRO A 387 -8.01 6.45 10.84
C PRO A 387 -8.09 5.39 9.72
N GLU A 388 -6.96 4.86 9.25
CA GLU A 388 -6.87 3.84 8.20
C GLU A 388 -7.64 2.57 8.58
N ILE A 389 -7.71 2.27 9.88
CA ILE A 389 -8.41 1.09 10.43
C ILE A 389 -9.91 1.15 10.13
N THR A 390 -10.48 2.34 9.95
CA THR A 390 -11.92 2.50 9.63
C THR A 390 -12.31 1.78 8.35
N SER A 391 -11.37 1.58 7.42
CA SER A 391 -11.59 0.82 6.19
C SER A 391 -11.85 -0.66 6.44
N ALA A 392 -11.39 -1.23 7.56
CA ALA A 392 -11.59 -2.64 7.90
C ALA A 392 -12.88 -2.92 8.69
N LEU A 393 -13.36 -1.95 9.50
CA LEU A 393 -14.33 -2.19 10.58
C LEU A 393 -15.64 -2.84 10.15
N ARG A 394 -16.10 -2.60 8.91
CA ARG A 394 -17.40 -3.10 8.42
C ARG A 394 -17.34 -4.49 7.79
N TYR A 395 -16.14 -5.05 7.60
CA TYR A 395 -15.91 -6.25 6.81
C TYR A 395 -15.56 -7.48 7.67
N PHE A 396 -15.82 -7.41 8.98
CA PHE A 396 -15.72 -8.56 9.88
C PHE A 396 -17.10 -9.17 10.11
N SER A 397 -17.36 -10.31 9.47
CA SER A 397 -18.63 -11.01 9.56
C SER A 397 -19.01 -11.34 11.00
N GLY A 398 -20.25 -11.02 11.38
CA GLY A 398 -20.80 -11.32 12.70
C GLY A 398 -20.36 -10.37 13.83
N LEU A 399 -19.64 -9.29 13.53
CA LEU A 399 -19.27 -8.26 14.50
C LEU A 399 -19.90 -6.91 14.14
N SER A 400 -20.32 -6.16 15.15
CA SER A 400 -20.58 -4.72 14.97
C SER A 400 -19.26 -3.96 14.75
N THR A 401 -19.34 -2.76 14.17
CA THR A 401 -18.17 -1.90 13.96
C THR A 401 -17.47 -1.54 15.28
N ALA A 402 -18.22 -1.43 16.37
CA ALA A 402 -17.67 -1.21 17.72
C ALA A 402 -16.90 -2.44 18.23
N GLU A 403 -17.47 -3.64 18.10
CA GLU A 403 -16.79 -4.88 18.51
C GLU A 403 -15.55 -5.16 17.65
N ALA A 404 -15.61 -4.89 16.35
CA ALA A 404 -14.47 -4.99 15.47
C ALA A 404 -13.36 -4.00 15.89
N CYS A 405 -13.72 -2.75 16.18
CA CYS A 405 -12.77 -1.74 16.67
C CYS A 405 -12.10 -2.18 17.97
N ASP A 406 -12.88 -2.76 18.89
CA ASP A 406 -12.39 -3.26 20.17
C ASP A 406 -11.39 -4.40 20.00
N ARG A 407 -11.72 -5.40 19.19
CA ARG A 407 -10.83 -6.54 18.92
C ARG A 407 -9.56 -6.14 18.18
N ILE A 408 -9.66 -5.20 17.23
CA ILE A 408 -8.50 -4.65 16.52
C ILE A 408 -7.58 -3.90 17.50
N TYR A 409 -8.15 -3.06 18.36
CA TYR A 409 -7.37 -2.35 19.38
C TYR A 409 -6.64 -3.36 20.28
N ASP A 410 -7.33 -4.38 20.79
CA ASP A 410 -6.73 -5.39 21.67
C ASP A 410 -5.64 -6.22 20.96
N LEU A 411 -5.84 -6.55 19.69
CA LEU A 411 -4.84 -7.21 18.84
C LEU A 411 -3.57 -6.36 18.70
N LEU A 412 -3.74 -5.09 18.34
CA LEU A 412 -2.63 -4.18 18.13
C LEU A 412 -1.91 -3.85 19.45
N GLN A 413 -2.62 -3.76 20.58
CA GLN A 413 -2.01 -3.61 21.91
C GLN A 413 -1.17 -4.82 22.30
N ARG A 414 -1.64 -6.05 22.01
CA ARG A 414 -0.84 -7.28 22.24
C ARG A 414 0.43 -7.26 21.42
N HIS A 415 0.33 -7.01 20.11
CA HIS A 415 1.50 -6.93 19.23
C HIS A 415 2.48 -5.82 19.63
N ALA A 416 1.96 -4.67 20.04
CA ALA A 416 2.80 -3.57 20.50
C ALA A 416 3.60 -3.94 21.75
N ARG A 417 2.99 -4.65 22.70
CA ARG A 417 3.70 -5.21 23.87
C ARG A 417 4.76 -6.21 23.45
N ASP A 418 4.45 -7.13 22.55
CA ASP A 418 5.41 -8.12 22.02
C ASP A 418 6.70 -7.43 21.50
N VAL A 419 6.54 -6.33 20.75
CA VAL A 419 7.67 -5.54 20.23
C VAL A 419 8.47 -4.87 21.35
N LEU A 420 7.80 -4.27 22.34
CA LEU A 420 8.47 -3.56 23.43
C LEU A 420 9.18 -4.51 24.40
N ASP A 421 8.59 -5.66 24.70
CA ASP A 421 9.17 -6.66 25.59
C ASP A 421 10.46 -7.24 24.99
N VAL A 422 10.48 -7.48 23.66
CA VAL A 422 11.71 -7.87 22.95
C VAL A 422 12.79 -6.79 23.07
N LEU A 423 12.43 -5.51 22.91
CA LEU A 423 13.39 -4.42 23.04
C LEU A 423 13.94 -4.26 24.46
N ASP A 424 13.09 -4.44 25.49
CA ASP A 424 13.50 -4.36 26.89
C ASP A 424 14.45 -5.52 27.25
N ALA A 425 14.09 -6.75 26.87
CA ALA A 425 14.93 -7.93 27.05
C ALA A 425 16.29 -7.76 26.33
N ALA A 426 16.27 -7.28 25.09
CA ALA A 426 17.47 -7.04 24.31
C ALA A 426 18.35 -5.91 24.90
N THR A 427 17.74 -4.82 25.38
CA THR A 427 18.46 -3.74 26.06
C THR A 427 19.15 -4.24 27.32
N THR A 428 18.47 -5.11 28.08
CA THR A 428 19.05 -5.74 29.27
C THR A 428 20.23 -6.65 28.90
N ARG A 429 20.07 -7.49 27.86
CA ARG A 429 21.11 -8.41 27.37
C ARG A 429 22.36 -7.67 26.87
N HIS A 430 22.19 -6.57 26.15
CA HIS A 430 23.29 -5.82 25.51
C HIS A 430 23.69 -4.54 26.26
N LYS A 431 23.26 -4.37 27.51
CA LYS A 431 23.53 -3.17 28.33
C LYS A 431 25.00 -2.77 28.36
N GLY A 432 25.91 -3.75 28.47
CA GLY A 432 27.35 -3.50 28.52
C GLY A 432 27.88 -2.89 27.22
N GLU A 433 27.48 -3.46 26.08
CA GLU A 433 27.89 -3.00 24.74
C GLU A 433 27.30 -1.62 24.41
N LEU A 434 26.03 -1.39 24.81
CA LEU A 434 25.37 -0.09 24.67
C LEU A 434 26.09 1.01 25.47
N VAL A 435 26.47 0.74 26.72
CA VAL A 435 27.19 1.71 27.57
C VAL A 435 28.59 2.01 27.04
N ARG A 436 29.27 1.00 26.46
CA ARG A 436 30.60 1.17 25.87
C ARG A 436 30.59 1.73 24.45
N GLY A 437 29.41 1.85 23.82
CA GLY A 437 29.27 2.28 22.43
C GLY A 437 29.85 1.29 21.42
N GLU A 438 29.79 -0.01 21.73
CA GLU A 438 30.35 -1.09 20.90
C GLU A 438 29.37 -1.57 19.82
N LEU A 439 28.06 -1.34 20.00
CA LEU A 439 27.07 -1.65 18.98
C LEU A 439 27.13 -0.64 17.82
N PRO A 440 26.97 -1.10 16.57
CA PRO A 440 26.92 -0.20 15.41
C PRO A 440 25.87 0.90 15.58
N ALA A 441 26.17 2.11 15.13
CA ALA A 441 25.25 3.25 15.25
C ALA A 441 23.92 3.03 14.51
N GLY A 442 23.95 2.31 13.38
CA GLY A 442 22.76 1.92 12.62
C GLY A 442 22.08 0.64 13.10
N SER A 443 22.48 0.08 14.25
CA SER A 443 21.76 -1.03 14.89
C SER A 443 20.47 -0.55 15.54
N LEU A 444 19.43 -1.39 15.56
CA LEU A 444 18.15 -1.02 16.12
C LEU A 444 18.26 -0.64 17.59
N LEU A 445 19.03 -1.40 18.37
CA LEU A 445 19.28 -1.10 19.78
C LEU A 445 19.99 0.24 19.98
N SER A 446 21.06 0.53 19.22
CA SER A 446 21.74 1.83 19.30
C SER A 446 20.81 2.98 18.93
N MET A 447 19.98 2.82 17.90
CA MET A 447 19.02 3.84 17.47
C MET A 447 17.89 4.08 18.48
N CYS A 448 17.44 3.03 19.18
CA CYS A 448 16.44 3.15 20.25
C CYS A 448 17.03 3.72 21.55
N PHE A 449 18.29 3.39 21.87
CA PHE A 449 18.98 3.82 23.09
C PHE A 449 19.60 5.22 22.99
N SER A 450 20.09 5.59 21.80
CA SER A 450 20.64 6.91 21.52
C SER A 450 19.50 7.93 21.43
N ARG A 451 18.94 8.30 22.59
CA ARG A 451 18.01 9.43 22.75
C ARG A 451 18.73 10.78 22.57
N SER A 452 19.52 10.93 21.52
CA SER A 452 19.67 12.24 20.91
C SER A 452 18.39 12.46 20.13
N LYS A 453 17.47 13.22 20.72
CA LYS A 453 16.35 13.81 19.98
C LYS A 453 16.84 14.27 18.60
N ILE A 454 16.31 13.67 17.54
CA ILE A 454 15.82 14.49 16.42
C ILE A 454 14.30 14.61 16.61
N GLU A 455 13.88 15.03 17.80
CA GLU A 455 12.87 16.07 17.78
C GLU A 455 13.64 17.32 17.35
N VAL A 456 13.53 17.67 16.08
CA VAL A 456 13.54 19.09 15.77
C VAL A 456 12.36 19.61 16.59
N SER A 457 12.63 20.18 17.76
CA SER A 457 11.67 21.07 18.42
C SER A 457 11.26 22.00 17.31
N PRO A 458 10.01 21.92 16.85
CA PRO A 458 9.71 22.60 15.63
C PRO A 458 9.85 24.09 15.99
N PRO A 459 10.50 24.89 15.12
CA PRO A 459 11.02 26.20 15.50
C PRO A 459 9.93 26.98 16.23
N SER A 460 10.27 27.67 17.32
CA SER A 460 9.28 28.41 18.12
C SER A 460 8.37 29.22 17.20
N GLY A 461 7.12 28.75 17.03
CA GLY A 461 6.25 29.15 15.93
C GLY A 461 5.74 28.03 15.05
N TYR A 462 6.07 26.75 15.24
CA TYR A 462 5.52 25.66 14.41
C TYR A 462 4.01 25.54 14.50
N ASP A 463 3.44 25.64 15.70
CA ASP A 463 1.98 25.68 15.83
C ASP A 463 1.40 26.94 15.17
N SER A 464 2.15 28.05 15.14
CA SER A 464 1.74 29.23 14.37
C SER A 464 1.91 29.03 12.86
N GLN A 465 2.93 28.30 12.40
CA GLN A 465 3.20 28.03 10.99
C GLN A 465 2.25 26.96 10.43
N VAL A 466 1.90 25.96 11.23
CA VAL A 466 0.88 24.95 10.92
C VAL A 466 -0.49 25.59 10.96
N LYS A 467 -0.77 26.47 11.91
CA LYS A 467 -1.99 27.29 11.91
C LYS A 467 -2.03 28.24 10.72
N ASP A 468 -0.95 28.96 10.40
CA ASP A 468 -0.85 29.82 9.23
C ASP A 468 -0.99 29.01 7.93
N PHE A 469 -0.50 27.77 7.89
CA PHE A 469 -0.63 26.86 6.77
C PHE A 469 -2.06 26.29 6.63
N MET A 470 -2.69 25.89 7.73
CA MET A 470 -4.08 25.47 7.78
C MET A 470 -5.02 26.63 7.42
N ASP A 471 -4.74 27.84 7.92
CA ASP A 471 -5.46 29.08 7.61
C ASP A 471 -5.26 29.44 6.13
N ARG A 472 -4.09 29.18 5.53
CA ARG A 472 -3.86 29.32 4.07
C ARG A 472 -4.68 28.32 3.26
N LEU A 473 -4.84 27.09 3.72
CA LEU A 473 -5.65 26.06 3.05
C LEU A 473 -7.16 26.35 3.15
N GLN A 474 -7.60 27.09 4.17
CA GLN A 474 -8.98 27.52 4.37
C GLN A 474 -9.31 28.88 3.75
N ARG A 475 -8.33 29.62 3.22
CA ARG A 475 -8.57 30.90 2.54
C ARG A 475 -9.04 30.66 1.11
N PRO A 476 -10.21 31.18 0.70
CA PRO A 476 -10.66 31.08 -0.68
C PRO A 476 -9.74 31.88 -1.60
N VAL A 477 -9.43 31.28 -2.74
CA VAL A 477 -8.54 31.84 -3.75
C VAL A 477 -9.24 33.01 -4.42
N CYS A 478 -8.65 34.21 -4.33
CA CYS A 478 -9.15 35.38 -5.05
C CYS A 478 -8.80 35.23 -6.54
N GLU A 479 -9.83 34.94 -7.34
CA GLU A 479 -9.74 34.85 -8.80
C GLU A 479 -9.95 36.23 -9.44
N PHE A 480 -9.14 36.56 -10.44
CA PHE A 480 -9.26 37.79 -11.22
C PHE A 480 -8.92 37.51 -12.69
N ALA A 481 -9.38 38.37 -13.59
CA ALA A 481 -9.04 38.30 -15.01
C ALA A 481 -8.60 39.69 -15.48
N VAL A 482 -7.77 39.73 -16.52
CA VAL A 482 -7.27 40.98 -17.08
C VAL A 482 -7.77 41.12 -18.50
N ASP A 483 -8.55 42.16 -18.74
CA ASP A 483 -8.91 42.62 -20.09
C ASP A 483 -7.92 43.72 -20.49
N GLU A 484 -6.86 43.32 -21.19
CA GLU A 484 -5.82 44.23 -21.66
C GLU A 484 -6.33 45.20 -22.74
N THR A 485 -7.40 44.83 -23.47
CA THR A 485 -7.99 45.67 -24.53
C THR A 485 -8.79 46.81 -23.93
N ALA A 486 -9.63 46.51 -22.93
CA ALA A 486 -10.42 47.51 -22.21
C ALA A 486 -9.64 48.20 -21.08
N LYS A 487 -8.42 47.74 -20.76
CA LYS A 487 -7.60 48.15 -19.61
C LYS A 487 -8.34 48.01 -18.28
N ARG A 488 -8.84 46.81 -18.02
CA ARG A 488 -9.60 46.49 -16.81
C ARG A 488 -9.08 45.23 -16.12
N VAL A 489 -9.12 45.22 -14.79
CA VAL A 489 -9.00 44.01 -13.99
C VAL A 489 -10.38 43.65 -13.49
N LEU A 490 -10.86 42.47 -13.85
CA LEU A 490 -12.19 41.97 -13.56
C LEU A 490 -12.14 41.01 -12.37
N PHE A 491 -13.18 41.06 -11.55
CA PHE A 491 -13.39 40.16 -10.43
C PHE A 491 -14.82 39.61 -10.50
N LYS A 492 -15.03 38.48 -9.82
CA LYS A 492 -16.36 37.90 -9.65
C LYS A 492 -17.29 38.87 -8.92
N GLY A 493 -18.53 39.02 -9.40
CA GLY A 493 -19.53 39.94 -8.83
C GLY A 493 -19.55 41.36 -9.43
N ASP A 494 -19.21 41.51 -10.71
CA ASP A 494 -19.24 42.77 -11.48
C ASP A 494 -18.32 43.90 -10.98
N PHE A 495 -17.38 43.60 -10.08
CA PHE A 495 -16.36 44.56 -9.63
C PHE A 495 -15.19 44.62 -10.61
N SER A 496 -14.82 45.83 -11.05
CA SER A 496 -13.66 46.07 -11.92
C SER A 496 -12.73 47.16 -11.39
N LEU A 497 -11.44 47.03 -11.69
CA LEU A 497 -10.43 48.07 -11.51
C LEU A 497 -10.04 48.66 -12.86
N GLU A 498 -10.03 49.99 -12.94
CA GLU A 498 -9.74 50.74 -14.16
C GLU A 498 -8.78 51.90 -13.88
N GLY A 499 -8.23 52.51 -14.94
CA GLY A 499 -7.36 53.68 -14.84
C GLY A 499 -6.08 53.40 -14.04
N THR A 500 -5.74 54.29 -13.11
CA THR A 500 -4.49 54.18 -12.34
C THR A 500 -4.40 52.90 -11.50
N ASN A 501 -5.53 52.32 -11.09
CA ASN A 501 -5.54 51.03 -10.39
C ASN A 501 -5.20 49.87 -11.34
N TYR A 502 -5.69 49.92 -12.59
CA TYR A 502 -5.28 48.96 -13.62
C TYR A 502 -3.79 49.09 -13.89
N ASP A 503 -3.28 50.31 -14.08
CA ASP A 503 -1.86 50.53 -14.41
C ASP A 503 -0.93 49.96 -13.32
N LEU A 504 -1.31 50.12 -12.04
CA LEU A 504 -0.58 49.54 -10.91
C LEU A 504 -0.60 48.00 -10.91
N VAL A 505 -1.74 47.38 -11.19
CA VAL A 505 -1.83 45.91 -11.26
C VAL A 505 -1.06 45.39 -12.46
N ALA A 506 -1.21 46.02 -13.63
CA ALA A 506 -0.50 45.68 -14.86
C ALA A 506 1.03 45.75 -14.68
N ALA A 507 1.54 46.78 -14.00
CA ALA A 507 2.97 46.91 -13.70
C ALA A 507 3.53 45.81 -12.78
N LEU A 508 2.67 45.13 -12.00
CA LEU A 508 3.04 44.00 -11.15
C LEU A 508 2.77 42.64 -11.83
N LEU A 509 1.97 42.62 -12.90
CA LEU A 509 1.40 41.42 -13.50
C LEU A 509 2.45 40.56 -14.21
N ASP A 510 3.38 41.17 -14.92
CA ASP A 510 4.43 40.43 -15.65
C ASP A 510 5.29 39.58 -14.71
N ASN A 511 5.65 40.14 -13.56
CA ASN A 511 6.44 39.43 -12.56
C ASN A 511 5.62 38.31 -11.89
N HIS A 512 4.32 38.55 -11.68
CA HIS A 512 3.39 37.54 -11.17
C HIS A 512 3.21 36.36 -12.16
N ARG A 513 2.92 36.64 -13.43
CA ARG A 513 2.78 35.64 -14.50
C ARG A 513 4.08 34.85 -14.71
N THR A 514 5.23 35.53 -14.67
CA THR A 514 6.55 34.87 -14.82
C THR A 514 6.85 33.93 -13.66
N GLY A 515 6.61 34.36 -12.41
CA GLY A 515 6.79 33.51 -11.24
C GLY A 515 5.86 32.29 -11.25
N LYS A 516 4.58 32.48 -11.61
CA LYS A 516 3.60 31.39 -11.74
C LYS A 516 3.98 30.39 -12.83
N ARG A 517 4.43 30.85 -14.00
CA ARG A 517 4.82 29.97 -15.12
C ARG A 517 6.02 29.09 -14.79
N ASN A 518 6.98 29.63 -14.04
CA ASN A 518 8.22 28.93 -13.72
C ASN A 518 8.13 28.09 -12.43
N GLY A 519 6.99 28.11 -11.73
CA GLY A 519 6.84 27.45 -10.43
C GLY A 519 7.75 28.03 -9.33
N SER A 520 8.28 29.24 -9.53
CA SER A 520 9.24 29.91 -8.64
C SER A 520 8.55 30.98 -7.78
N ASP A 521 9.17 31.38 -6.66
CA ASP A 521 8.67 32.50 -5.85
C ASP A 521 8.56 33.79 -6.69
N ILE A 522 7.45 34.51 -6.55
CA ILE A 522 7.19 35.75 -7.31
C ILE A 522 8.03 36.86 -6.69
N ALA A 523 9.02 37.38 -7.43
CA ALA A 523 9.94 38.37 -6.90
C ALA A 523 9.19 39.66 -6.49
N TYR A 524 9.73 40.38 -5.49
CA TYR A 524 9.25 41.73 -5.19
C TYR A 524 9.85 42.72 -6.20
N ILE A 525 9.04 43.67 -6.64
CA ILE A 525 9.50 44.82 -7.44
C ILE A 525 9.87 45.94 -6.46
N PRO A 526 11.14 46.40 -6.43
CA PRO A 526 11.55 47.51 -5.56
C PRO A 526 10.67 48.75 -5.79
N ALA A 527 10.24 49.40 -4.71
CA ALA A 527 9.33 50.54 -4.77
C ALA A 527 9.81 51.67 -5.71
N PRO A 528 11.11 52.04 -5.76
CA PRO A 528 11.58 53.06 -6.70
C PRO A 528 11.42 52.64 -8.17
N ASN A 529 11.63 51.35 -8.47
CA ASN A 529 11.48 50.82 -9.82
C ASN A 529 10.00 50.82 -10.24
N LEU A 530 9.11 50.41 -9.33
CA LEU A 530 7.67 50.43 -9.58
C LEU A 530 7.14 51.86 -9.77
N ALA A 531 7.63 52.81 -8.95
CA ALA A 531 7.28 54.22 -9.06
C ALA A 531 7.76 54.82 -10.39
N GLN A 532 8.95 54.45 -10.84
CA GLN A 532 9.50 54.85 -12.13
C GLN A 532 8.66 54.30 -13.30
N VAL A 533 8.27 53.01 -13.26
CA VAL A 533 7.41 52.39 -14.29
C VAL A 533 6.05 53.10 -14.38
N LEU A 534 5.49 53.50 -13.25
CA LEU A 534 4.22 54.21 -13.19
C LEU A 534 4.33 55.73 -13.39
N GLY A 535 5.54 56.27 -13.50
CA GLY A 535 5.78 57.71 -13.69
C GLY A 535 5.36 58.59 -12.50
N ILE A 536 5.39 58.05 -11.28
CA ILE A 536 4.93 58.73 -10.06
C ILE A 536 6.03 58.79 -8.99
N ALA A 537 5.86 59.66 -7.99
CA ALA A 537 6.76 59.70 -6.83
C ALA A 537 6.48 58.53 -5.87
N ASP A 538 7.52 58.06 -5.16
CA ASP A 538 7.42 56.98 -4.15
C ASP A 538 6.32 57.20 -3.11
N ALA A 539 6.12 58.45 -2.68
CA ALA A 539 5.07 58.81 -1.73
C ALA A 539 3.66 58.58 -2.32
N SER A 540 3.49 58.93 -3.60
CA SER A 540 2.25 58.72 -4.35
C SER A 540 1.98 57.23 -4.59
N LEU A 541 3.03 56.45 -4.89
CA LEU A 541 2.93 54.99 -5.03
C LEU A 541 2.42 54.34 -3.74
N ARG A 542 3.00 54.69 -2.59
CA ARG A 542 2.55 54.17 -1.28
C ARG A 542 1.07 54.48 -1.03
N GLN A 543 0.65 55.70 -1.35
CA GLN A 543 -0.75 56.11 -1.18
C GLN A 543 -1.68 55.35 -2.13
N GLN A 544 -1.27 55.16 -3.38
CA GLN A 544 -2.04 54.43 -4.39
C GLN A 544 -2.19 52.96 -4.03
N VAL A 545 -1.12 52.28 -3.61
CA VAL A 545 -1.17 50.89 -3.12
C VAL A 545 -2.09 50.77 -1.90
N GLY A 546 -1.98 51.69 -0.94
CA GLY A 546 -2.83 51.70 0.25
C GLY A 546 -4.32 51.88 -0.10
N ARG A 547 -4.65 52.78 -1.02
CA ARG A 547 -6.02 52.99 -1.51
C ARG A 547 -6.55 51.77 -2.24
N LEU A 548 -5.74 51.16 -3.11
CA LEU A 548 -6.14 49.98 -3.86
C LEU A 548 -6.41 48.79 -2.94
N ARG A 549 -5.53 48.51 -1.99
CA ARG A 549 -5.75 47.47 -0.97
C ARG A 549 -7.07 47.66 -0.24
N LYS A 550 -7.32 48.87 0.26
CA LYS A 550 -8.55 49.20 0.97
C LYS A 550 -9.79 48.99 0.08
N LEU A 551 -9.75 49.46 -1.17
CA LEU A 551 -10.85 49.32 -2.13
C LEU A 551 -11.16 47.84 -2.42
N VAL A 552 -10.13 47.04 -2.69
CA VAL A 552 -10.27 45.61 -2.99
C VAL A 552 -10.80 44.86 -1.76
N THR A 553 -10.25 45.10 -0.58
CA THR A 553 -10.72 44.49 0.68
C THR A 553 -12.17 44.84 1.00
N GLU A 554 -12.58 46.10 0.84
CA GLU A 554 -13.95 46.55 1.14
C GLU A 554 -14.98 46.00 0.15
N ARG A 555 -14.62 45.91 -1.14
CA ARG A 555 -15.55 45.44 -2.20
C ARG A 555 -15.62 43.92 -2.28
N LEU A 556 -14.49 43.26 -2.43
CA LEU A 556 -14.45 41.79 -2.52
C LEU A 556 -14.80 41.12 -1.19
N GLY A 557 -14.55 41.78 -0.05
CA GLY A 557 -14.91 41.24 1.26
C GLY A 557 -16.42 41.08 1.46
N VAL A 558 -17.23 41.95 0.83
CA VAL A 558 -18.69 41.93 0.90
C VAL A 558 -19.28 41.01 -0.18
N ASP A 559 -18.76 41.08 -1.42
CA ASP A 559 -19.33 40.35 -2.56
C ASP A 559 -18.92 38.87 -2.61
N LEU A 560 -17.75 38.50 -2.06
CA LEU A 560 -17.30 37.09 -1.95
C LEU A 560 -17.64 36.43 -0.60
N GLY A 561 -18.20 37.19 0.36
CA GLY A 561 -18.56 36.68 1.68
C GLY A 561 -17.37 36.30 2.59
N VAL A 562 -16.17 36.80 2.30
CA VAL A 562 -14.92 36.40 2.97
C VAL A 562 -14.07 37.63 3.31
N PRO A 563 -13.61 37.83 4.56
CA PRO A 563 -12.75 38.95 4.89
C PRO A 563 -11.35 38.81 4.27
N LEU A 564 -10.96 39.74 3.40
CA LEU A 564 -9.59 39.85 2.86
C LEU A 564 -8.70 40.69 3.78
N GLY A 565 -7.47 40.23 4.02
CA GLY A 565 -6.42 40.98 4.72
C GLY A 565 -5.76 42.05 3.83
N THR A 566 -4.97 42.92 4.44
CA THR A 566 -4.31 44.06 3.75
C THR A 566 -3.26 43.65 2.72
N ASP A 567 -2.70 42.44 2.82
CA ASP A 567 -1.67 41.92 1.91
C ASP A 567 -2.17 40.80 1.00
N ASP A 568 -3.45 40.44 1.07
CA ASP A 568 -4.01 39.30 0.32
C ASP A 568 -4.15 39.59 -1.19
N PHE A 569 -4.07 40.86 -1.60
CA PHE A 569 -4.10 41.26 -3.01
C PHE A 569 -2.73 41.75 -3.52
N ILE A 570 -2.15 42.76 -2.87
CA ILE A 570 -0.78 43.21 -3.13
C ILE A 570 -0.01 42.99 -1.84
N GLU A 571 1.11 42.27 -1.88
CA GLU A 571 2.02 42.08 -0.75
C GLU A 571 3.09 43.18 -0.73
N ASN A 572 3.49 43.58 0.47
CA ASN A 572 4.62 44.48 0.68
C ASN A 572 5.62 43.81 1.63
N LYS A 573 6.91 43.94 1.31
CA LYS A 573 7.99 43.57 2.21
C LYS A 573 8.97 44.73 2.34
N GLU A 574 9.28 45.08 3.58
CA GLU A 574 10.16 46.21 3.88
C GLU A 574 11.49 46.07 3.14
N ARG A 575 11.93 47.13 2.46
CA ARG A 575 13.13 47.19 1.59
C ARG A 575 13.10 46.32 0.33
N ALA A 576 12.18 45.36 0.19
CA ALA A 576 12.04 44.52 -1.00
C ALA A 576 11.03 45.08 -2.02
N GLY A 577 9.99 45.79 -1.56
CA GLY A 577 9.02 46.47 -2.43
C GLY A 577 7.66 45.78 -2.48
N TYR A 578 7.03 45.71 -3.66
CA TYR A 578 5.66 45.23 -3.84
C TYR A 578 5.56 44.08 -4.85
N ARG A 579 4.58 43.20 -4.66
CA ARG A 579 4.18 42.16 -5.64
C ARG A 579 2.69 41.88 -5.52
N LEU A 580 2.09 41.31 -6.57
CA LEU A 580 0.77 40.67 -6.44
C LEU A 580 0.91 39.42 -5.57
N SER A 581 -0.06 39.18 -4.68
CA SER A 581 0.03 38.02 -3.78
C SER A 581 0.13 36.72 -4.59
N PRO A 582 1.05 35.79 -4.25
CA PRO A 582 1.13 34.49 -4.90
C PRO A 582 -0.15 33.66 -4.76
N ALA A 583 -1.03 33.98 -3.81
CA ALA A 583 -2.31 33.31 -3.65
C ALA A 583 -3.36 33.71 -4.70
N LEU A 584 -3.15 34.81 -5.44
CA LEU A 584 -4.06 35.20 -6.52
C LEU A 584 -4.02 34.20 -7.68
N ARG A 585 -5.17 34.01 -8.32
CA ARG A 585 -5.31 33.17 -9.50
C ARG A 585 -5.87 34.00 -10.64
N GLU A 586 -5.05 34.19 -11.67
CA GLU A 586 -5.49 34.75 -12.93
C GLU A 586 -6.28 33.68 -13.72
N VAL A 587 -7.50 34.01 -14.15
CA VAL A 587 -8.37 33.17 -14.98
C VAL A 587 -8.72 33.89 -16.28
N SER A 588 -9.27 33.17 -17.26
CA SER A 588 -9.75 33.82 -18.49
C SER A 588 -10.96 34.71 -18.18
N PRO A 589 -11.19 35.83 -18.88
CA PRO A 589 -12.39 36.66 -18.65
C PRO A 589 -13.72 35.94 -18.79
N GLY A 590 -13.79 34.83 -19.55
CA GLY A 590 -14.98 33.99 -19.68
C GLY A 590 -15.19 32.98 -18.55
N ASP A 591 -14.21 32.83 -17.67
CA ASP A 591 -14.23 31.88 -16.54
C ASP A 591 -14.59 32.57 -15.19
N LEU A 592 -14.78 33.90 -15.19
CA LEU A 592 -15.12 34.71 -14.00
C LEU A 592 -16.60 34.82 -13.67
#